data_AF-A0A8S1HP42-F1
#
_entry.id   AF-A0A8S1HP42-F1
#
_cell.length_a   1.000
_cell.length_b   1.000
_cell.length_c   1.000
_cell.angle_alpha   90.00
_cell.angle_beta   90.00
_cell.angle_gamma   90.00
#
_symmetry.space_group_name_H-M   'P 1'
#
loop_
_entity.id
_entity.type
_entity.pdbx_description
1 polymer ?
#
loop_
_entity_poly.entity_id
_entity_poly.type
_entity_poly.pdbx_seq_one_letter_code
_entity_poly.pdbx_strand_id
1 'polypeptide(L)'
;MFIIVVLLLTSSVATSTYEPLRIHVISAFGPLPLPIQDSLIESLESLSTSISVLKDSSRIEWSEIIDATSEYKQISWIYALSGQFEENLHVNGKRIDEFLNAADFLIVMQRNSRACGKDSTLLASAKPYFDGGQHKRPRIGLMNVCVDSPIWKEFRAHVDLFRHEILHALGFGTFYAGDSDKRGPPKEKHAWQTERGVKVLRNRTFLDFSSSALKEASKHFGCPKLKGIEAENDKKIHLNEYVYGNELMTPRLSNTKNFFTFISASILEETFFGAKQWYMVNRTAILAEQTAYWYGKGGGCKFAQGSCHEFIRHREKASQTTFPFCSRVINNCINRDGYEERLSTYCRKNHINKAIATAVSDDSAYRSCPFDEDFLNDSLPPKFKATVCT
;
A
#
# COMPACT_ATOMS: atom_id res chain seq x y z
N MET A 1 49.11 -52.41 8.08
CA MET A 1 47.85 -52.14 7.35
C MET A 1 47.13 -51.04 8.13
N PHE A 2 47.27 -49.78 7.72
CA PHE A 2 46.63 -48.64 8.40
C PHE A 2 45.24 -48.42 7.80
N ILE A 3 44.20 -48.53 8.62
CA ILE A 3 42.82 -48.22 8.25
C ILE A 3 42.63 -46.72 8.48
N ILE A 4 42.46 -45.96 7.40
CA ILE A 4 42.05 -44.57 7.44
C ILE A 4 40.53 -44.55 7.61
N VAL A 5 40.07 -44.12 8.79
CA VAL A 5 38.66 -43.82 9.04
C VAL A 5 38.40 -42.40 8.54
N VAL A 6 37.70 -42.29 7.41
CA VAL A 6 37.21 -41.01 6.89
C VAL A 6 35.97 -40.64 7.71
N LEU A 7 36.12 -39.71 8.65
CA LEU A 7 34.98 -39.05 9.29
C LEU A 7 34.31 -38.13 8.26
N LEU A 8 33.17 -38.58 7.71
CA LEU A 8 32.25 -37.73 6.97
C LEU A 8 31.51 -36.82 7.97
N LEU A 9 31.99 -35.59 8.11
CA LEU A 9 31.25 -34.50 8.75
C LEU A 9 30.07 -34.14 7.84
N THR A 10 28.89 -34.70 8.12
CA THR A 10 27.64 -34.21 7.54
C THR A 10 27.26 -32.92 8.24
N SER A 11 27.68 -31.77 7.69
CA SER A 11 27.10 -30.49 8.07
C SER A 11 25.62 -30.50 7.67
N SER A 12 24.71 -30.55 8.65
CA SER A 12 23.30 -30.29 8.39
C SER A 12 23.18 -28.82 7.95
N VAL A 13 23.09 -28.61 6.64
CA VAL A 13 22.72 -27.30 6.12
C VAL A 13 21.27 -27.10 6.55
N ALA A 14 21.04 -26.28 7.58
CA ALA A 14 19.71 -25.87 7.99
C ALA A 14 19.05 -25.19 6.77
N THR A 15 18.19 -25.92 6.07
CA THR A 15 17.42 -25.40 4.95
C THR A 15 16.48 -24.34 5.50
N SER A 16 16.67 -23.09 5.10
CA SER A 16 15.70 -22.03 5.38
C SER A 16 14.37 -22.40 4.75
N THR A 17 13.35 -22.58 5.58
CA THR A 17 11.98 -22.84 5.15
C THR A 17 11.16 -21.56 5.19
N TYR A 18 10.42 -21.31 4.11
CA TYR A 18 9.37 -20.29 4.10
C TYR A 18 8.06 -20.96 4.49
N GLU A 19 7.34 -20.36 5.42
CA GLU A 19 6.04 -20.84 5.90
C GLU A 19 4.98 -19.73 5.72
N PRO A 20 3.69 -20.07 5.59
CA PRO A 20 2.63 -19.07 5.60
C PRO A 20 2.78 -18.12 6.79
N LEU A 21 2.71 -16.81 6.54
CA LEU A 21 2.89 -15.79 7.56
C LEU A 21 1.73 -15.85 8.56
N ARG A 22 2.00 -16.19 9.83
CA ARG A 22 0.98 -16.16 10.88
C ARG A 22 0.97 -14.80 11.56
N ILE A 23 -0.11 -14.05 11.34
CA ILE A 23 -0.31 -12.73 11.92
C ILE A 23 -1.30 -12.83 13.09
N HIS A 24 -0.85 -12.46 14.27
CA HIS A 24 -1.70 -12.36 15.45
C HIS A 24 -2.00 -10.89 15.76
N VAL A 25 -3.13 -10.62 16.40
CA VAL A 25 -3.48 -9.27 16.88
C VAL A 25 -3.76 -9.31 18.37
N ILE A 26 -3.30 -8.29 19.09
CA ILE A 26 -3.71 -8.04 20.47
C ILE A 26 -4.29 -6.64 20.63
N SER A 27 -5.28 -6.50 21.49
CA SER A 27 -5.91 -5.23 21.83
C SER A 27 -6.16 -5.13 23.33
N ALA A 28 -5.68 -4.06 23.96
CA ALA A 28 -6.04 -3.71 25.33
C ALA A 28 -7.47 -3.13 25.44
N PHE A 29 -8.15 -2.91 24.30
CA PHE A 29 -9.41 -2.17 24.21
C PHE A 29 -10.59 -3.06 23.79
N GLY A 30 -10.39 -4.37 23.71
CA GLY A 30 -11.36 -5.32 23.16
C GLY A 30 -11.31 -5.40 21.62
N PRO A 31 -12.26 -6.14 21.02
CA PRO A 31 -12.40 -6.20 19.56
C PRO A 31 -12.84 -4.84 18.99
N LEU A 32 -12.62 -4.65 17.68
CA LEU A 32 -13.16 -3.50 16.97
C LEU A 32 -14.69 -3.64 16.83
N PRO A 33 -15.43 -2.53 16.65
CA PRO A 33 -16.85 -2.60 16.32
C PRO A 33 -17.09 -3.31 14.98
N LEU A 34 -18.19 -4.04 14.85
CA LEU A 34 -18.64 -4.54 13.55
C LEU A 34 -19.11 -3.39 12.65
N PRO A 35 -18.88 -3.44 11.33
CA PRO A 35 -18.23 -4.51 10.55
C PRO A 35 -16.70 -4.38 10.40
N ILE A 36 -16.07 -3.44 11.12
CA ILE A 36 -14.63 -3.16 11.01
C ILE A 36 -13.81 -4.39 11.45
N GLN A 37 -14.25 -5.07 12.51
CA GLN A 37 -13.61 -6.29 13.00
C GLN A 37 -13.59 -7.42 11.95
N ASP A 38 -14.71 -7.67 11.27
CA ASP A 38 -14.77 -8.70 10.21
C ASP A 38 -13.79 -8.39 9.09
N SER A 39 -13.69 -7.11 8.72
CA SER A 39 -12.77 -6.66 7.67
C SER A 39 -11.29 -6.82 8.08
N LEU A 40 -10.97 -6.62 9.36
CA LEU A 40 -9.65 -6.93 9.90
C LEU A 40 -9.36 -8.43 9.80
N ILE A 41 -10.29 -9.30 10.23
CA ILE A 41 -10.11 -10.75 10.16
C ILE A 41 -9.88 -11.21 8.71
N GLU A 42 -10.72 -10.76 7.77
CA GLU A 42 -10.56 -11.09 6.35
C GLU A 42 -9.22 -10.61 5.78
N SER A 43 -8.75 -9.41 6.19
CA SER A 43 -7.44 -8.90 5.78
C SER A 43 -6.28 -9.78 6.27
N LEU A 44 -6.36 -10.29 7.50
CA LEU A 44 -5.35 -11.16 8.09
C LEU A 44 -5.30 -12.51 7.38
N GLU A 45 -6.46 -13.09 7.08
CA GLU A 45 -6.56 -14.35 6.34
C GLU A 45 -6.01 -14.22 4.91
N SER A 46 -6.39 -13.13 4.21
CA SER A 46 -5.93 -12.82 2.86
C SER A 46 -4.40 -12.69 2.80
N LEU A 47 -3.80 -11.95 3.73
CA LEU A 47 -2.35 -11.78 3.79
C LEU A 47 -1.62 -13.05 4.24
N SER A 48 -2.15 -13.79 5.21
CA SER A 48 -1.55 -15.05 5.68
C SER A 48 -1.55 -16.13 4.59
N THR A 49 -2.54 -16.10 3.69
CA THR A 49 -2.63 -17.00 2.54
C THR A 49 -1.70 -16.58 1.39
N SER A 50 -1.49 -15.28 1.21
CA SER A 50 -0.71 -14.74 0.10
C SER A 50 0.75 -14.50 0.43
N ILE A 51 1.14 -14.40 1.70
CA ILE A 51 2.50 -14.07 2.13
C ILE A 51 3.07 -15.24 2.94
N SER A 52 4.26 -15.67 2.57
CA SER A 52 5.10 -16.57 3.36
C SER A 52 6.27 -15.79 3.94
N VAL A 53 6.75 -16.24 5.09
CA VAL A 53 7.84 -15.62 5.85
C VAL A 53 8.97 -16.61 6.06
N LEU A 54 10.20 -16.13 5.99
CA LEU A 54 11.38 -16.90 6.36
C LEU A 54 11.30 -17.22 7.85
N LYS A 55 11.30 -18.52 8.19
CA LYS A 55 11.17 -18.93 9.58
C LYS A 55 12.35 -18.44 10.41
N ASP A 56 12.02 -17.85 11.56
CA ASP A 56 12.97 -17.42 12.57
C ASP A 56 12.62 -18.14 13.88
N SER A 57 13.64 -18.63 14.60
CA SER A 57 13.49 -19.27 15.91
C SER A 57 13.24 -18.27 17.04
N SER A 58 13.37 -16.97 16.75
CA SER A 58 13.16 -15.91 17.72
C SER A 58 11.71 -15.82 18.17
N ARG A 59 11.50 -15.56 19.47
CA ARG A 59 10.18 -15.48 20.12
C ARG A 59 9.79 -14.03 20.40
N ILE A 60 8.49 -13.73 20.38
CA ILE A 60 7.97 -12.42 20.75
C ILE A 60 7.69 -12.45 22.25
N GLU A 61 8.40 -11.63 23.01
CA GLU A 61 8.25 -11.54 24.46
C GLU A 61 7.33 -10.37 24.84
N TRP A 62 6.62 -10.49 25.97
CA TRP A 62 5.74 -9.42 26.45
C TRP A 62 6.49 -8.09 26.70
N SER A 63 7.75 -8.15 27.12
CA SER A 63 8.60 -6.97 27.28
C SER A 63 8.77 -6.17 25.99
N GLU A 64 8.87 -6.84 24.83
CA GLU A 64 8.99 -6.15 23.53
C GLU A 64 7.74 -5.31 23.22
N ILE A 65 6.55 -5.76 23.65
CA ILE A 65 5.29 -5.01 23.48
C ILE A 65 5.31 -3.75 24.36
N ILE A 66 5.79 -3.88 25.59
CA ILE A 66 5.92 -2.77 26.54
C ILE A 66 6.92 -1.71 26.06
N ASP A 67 8.00 -2.15 25.42
CA ASP A 67 8.99 -1.26 24.83
C ASP A 67 8.47 -0.61 23.53
N ALA A 68 7.60 -1.31 22.78
CA ALA A 68 6.96 -0.76 21.60
C ALA A 68 5.91 0.30 21.92
N THR A 69 5.14 0.14 23.01
CA THR A 69 4.11 1.10 23.41
C THR A 69 3.84 1.13 24.92
N SER A 70 3.72 2.35 25.46
CA SER A 70 3.36 2.54 26.87
C SER A 70 1.91 2.19 27.20
N GLU A 71 1.04 2.06 26.20
CA GLU A 71 -0.40 1.78 26.41
C GLU A 71 -0.65 0.43 27.09
N TYR A 72 0.29 -0.52 26.97
CA TYR A 72 0.16 -1.87 27.51
C TYR A 72 0.80 -2.07 28.89
N LYS A 73 1.48 -1.06 29.45
CA LYS A 73 2.26 -1.17 30.70
C LYS A 73 1.45 -1.57 31.93
N GLN A 74 0.18 -1.23 31.98
CA GLN A 74 -0.68 -1.43 33.15
C GLN A 74 -1.92 -2.28 32.83
N ILE A 75 -1.85 -3.06 31.74
CA ILE A 75 -2.96 -3.87 31.27
C ILE A 75 -2.83 -5.28 31.81
N SER A 76 -3.88 -5.80 32.45
CA SER A 76 -3.90 -7.18 32.98
C SER A 76 -4.56 -8.19 32.04
N TRP A 77 -5.49 -7.72 31.19
CA TRP A 77 -6.25 -8.54 30.25
C TRP A 77 -6.21 -7.91 28.87
N ILE A 78 -6.01 -8.74 27.85
CA ILE A 78 -6.04 -8.34 26.45
C ILE A 78 -7.00 -9.22 25.67
N TYR A 79 -7.59 -8.63 24.64
CA TYR A 79 -8.22 -9.36 23.55
C TYR A 79 -7.13 -9.87 22.61
N ALA A 80 -7.19 -11.14 22.25
CA ALA A 80 -6.26 -11.82 21.38
C ALA A 80 -7.00 -12.44 20.18
N LEU A 81 -6.44 -12.25 18.98
CA LEU A 81 -6.98 -12.73 17.72
C LEU A 81 -5.91 -13.48 16.91
N SER A 82 -6.24 -14.70 16.48
CA SER A 82 -5.42 -15.52 15.58
C SER A 82 -6.31 -16.20 14.55
N GLY A 83 -6.27 -15.73 13.30
CA GLY A 83 -7.24 -16.15 12.27
C GLY A 83 -8.66 -15.80 12.70
N GLN A 84 -9.54 -16.79 12.81
CA GLN A 84 -10.93 -16.62 13.32
C GLN A 84 -11.07 -16.90 14.82
N PHE A 85 -9.98 -17.25 15.50
CA PHE A 85 -10.02 -17.59 16.92
C PHE A 85 -9.80 -16.34 17.77
N GLU A 86 -10.76 -16.08 18.66
CA GLU A 86 -10.80 -14.93 19.56
C GLU A 86 -10.82 -15.39 21.01
N GLU A 87 -9.98 -14.80 21.87
CA GLU A 87 -10.03 -15.04 23.30
C GLU A 87 -9.54 -13.85 24.12
N ASN A 88 -9.91 -13.83 25.41
CA ASN A 88 -9.33 -12.89 26.37
C ASN A 88 -8.21 -13.58 27.15
N LEU A 89 -7.03 -12.99 27.14
CA LEU A 89 -5.83 -13.52 27.79
C LEU A 89 -5.40 -12.64 28.95
N HIS A 90 -5.01 -13.26 30.05
CA HIS A 90 -4.35 -12.57 31.16
C HIS A 90 -2.84 -12.47 30.86
N VAL A 91 -2.27 -11.28 30.98
CA VAL A 91 -0.88 -10.99 30.56
C VAL A 91 0.19 -11.72 31.36
N ASN A 92 -0.13 -12.16 32.58
CA ASN A 92 0.75 -13.01 33.42
C ASN A 92 0.38 -14.51 33.36
N GLY A 93 -0.53 -14.91 32.45
CA GLY A 93 -0.99 -16.29 32.32
C GLY A 93 -0.22 -17.05 31.24
N LYS A 94 0.08 -18.33 31.46
CA LYS A 94 0.86 -19.18 30.53
C LYS A 94 0.38 -19.15 29.07
N ARG A 95 -0.92 -18.97 28.84
CA ARG A 95 -1.50 -18.91 27.50
C ARG A 95 -0.97 -17.75 26.65
N ILE A 96 -0.54 -16.63 27.27
CA ILE A 96 -0.02 -15.48 26.51
C ILE A 96 1.28 -15.85 25.79
N ASP A 97 2.18 -16.56 26.46
CA ASP A 97 3.45 -16.98 25.88
C ASP A 97 3.21 -17.95 24.73
N GLU A 98 2.29 -18.90 24.89
CA GLU A 98 1.89 -19.84 23.83
C GLU A 98 1.31 -19.10 22.62
N PHE A 99 0.45 -18.11 22.86
CA PHE A 99 -0.15 -17.28 21.81
C PHE A 99 0.89 -16.43 21.06
N LEU A 100 1.79 -15.75 21.78
CA LEU A 100 2.83 -14.91 21.20
C LEU A 100 3.86 -15.73 20.42
N ASN A 101 4.25 -16.90 20.93
CA ASN A 101 5.20 -17.80 20.27
C ASN A 101 4.65 -18.45 18.99
N ALA A 102 3.33 -18.52 18.85
CA ALA A 102 2.69 -19.00 17.65
C ALA A 102 2.64 -17.95 16.52
N ALA A 103 2.87 -16.67 16.81
CA ALA A 103 2.88 -15.61 15.81
C ALA A 103 4.25 -15.51 15.11
N ASP A 104 4.25 -15.30 13.79
CA ASP A 104 5.45 -14.88 13.06
C ASP A 104 5.54 -13.34 12.94
N PHE A 105 4.38 -12.67 13.13
CA PHE A 105 4.23 -11.23 13.23
C PHE A 105 3.04 -10.88 14.15
N LEU A 106 3.22 -9.92 15.05
CA LEU A 106 2.21 -9.46 16.00
C LEU A 106 1.78 -8.04 15.67
N ILE A 107 0.48 -7.79 15.55
CA ILE A 107 -0.09 -6.45 15.51
C ILE A 107 -0.56 -6.07 16.91
N VAL A 108 -0.07 -4.95 17.41
CA VAL A 108 -0.48 -4.36 18.68
C VAL A 108 -1.39 -3.18 18.37
N MET A 109 -2.67 -3.32 18.72
CA MET A 109 -3.67 -2.28 18.50
C MET A 109 -3.48 -1.13 19.49
N GLN A 110 -3.49 0.09 18.97
CA GLN A 110 -3.33 1.33 19.73
C GLN A 110 -4.57 2.18 19.63
N ARG A 111 -4.83 2.93 20.70
CA ARG A 111 -5.84 3.99 20.73
C ARG A 111 -5.10 5.34 20.70
N ASN A 112 -4.39 5.62 19.61
CA ASN A 112 -3.68 6.87 19.42
C ASN A 112 -4.66 8.00 19.03
N SER A 113 -5.46 8.42 20.00
CA SER A 113 -6.49 9.46 19.85
C SER A 113 -5.95 10.79 19.31
N ARG A 114 -4.68 11.09 19.56
CA ARG A 114 -4.03 12.31 19.04
C ARG A 114 -3.82 12.27 17.53
N ALA A 115 -3.49 11.12 16.96
CA ALA A 115 -3.39 10.97 15.51
C ALA A 115 -4.78 11.12 14.86
N CYS A 116 -5.77 10.39 15.40
CA CYS A 116 -7.16 10.46 14.94
C CYS A 116 -7.79 11.86 15.05
N GLY A 117 -7.42 12.63 16.08
CA GLY A 117 -7.93 13.99 16.26
C GLY A 117 -7.26 15.04 15.39
N LYS A 118 -6.07 14.77 14.83
CA LYS A 118 -5.33 15.71 13.97
C LYS A 118 -5.74 15.63 12.51
N ASP A 119 -6.11 14.44 12.05
CA ASP A 119 -6.51 14.19 10.67
C ASP A 119 -7.89 13.54 10.68
N SER A 120 -8.91 14.33 10.36
CA SER A 120 -10.30 13.86 10.31
C SER A 120 -10.54 12.82 9.21
N THR A 121 -9.60 12.66 8.27
CA THR A 121 -9.67 11.69 7.17
C THR A 121 -8.99 10.36 7.46
N LEU A 122 -8.21 10.28 8.56
CA LEU A 122 -7.49 9.09 8.96
C LEU A 122 -8.45 8.03 9.54
N LEU A 123 -8.47 6.85 8.93
CA LEU A 123 -9.22 5.69 9.42
C LEU A 123 -8.32 4.72 10.21
N ALA A 124 -7.15 4.42 9.68
CA ALA A 124 -6.14 3.58 10.31
C ALA A 124 -4.74 4.04 9.91
N SER A 125 -3.75 3.63 10.68
CA SER A 125 -2.33 3.80 10.34
C SER A 125 -1.51 2.72 11.02
N ALA A 126 -0.52 2.13 10.36
CA ALA A 126 0.39 1.22 11.01
C ALA A 126 1.85 1.42 10.63
N LYS A 127 2.74 0.95 11.50
CA LYS A 127 4.19 1.03 11.32
C LYS A 127 4.90 -0.15 11.97
N PRO A 128 6.06 -0.56 11.46
CA PRO A 128 6.89 -1.56 12.12
C PRO A 128 7.45 -1.00 13.43
N TYR A 129 7.61 -1.88 14.42
CA TYR A 129 8.46 -1.65 15.57
C TYR A 129 9.79 -2.40 15.36
N PHE A 130 10.89 -1.68 15.52
CA PHE A 130 12.24 -2.19 15.38
C PHE A 130 12.97 -2.09 16.72
N ASP A 131 13.11 -3.22 17.40
CA ASP A 131 13.93 -3.30 18.61
C ASP A 131 15.43 -3.19 18.24
N GLY A 132 16.11 -2.18 18.77
CA GLY A 132 17.55 -1.97 18.56
C GLY A 132 17.98 -1.57 17.14
N GLY A 133 17.05 -1.24 16.23
CA GLY A 133 17.35 -0.70 14.90
C GLY A 133 16.83 -1.55 13.73
N GLN A 134 16.97 -1.05 12.50
CA GLN A 134 16.29 -1.61 11.33
C GLN A 134 17.00 -2.80 10.69
N HIS A 135 18.01 -3.41 11.30
CA HIS A 135 18.81 -4.46 10.65
C HIS A 135 18.20 -5.88 10.70
N LYS A 136 17.02 -6.02 11.32
CA LYS A 136 16.29 -7.27 11.46
C LYS A 136 14.85 -7.09 11.01
N ARG A 137 14.23 -8.21 10.60
CA ARG A 137 12.81 -8.26 10.24
C ARG A 137 11.98 -7.77 11.44
N PRO A 138 11.07 -6.79 11.26
CA PRO A 138 10.17 -6.40 12.33
C PRO A 138 9.21 -7.57 12.60
N ARG A 139 8.97 -7.87 13.87
CA ARG A 139 8.01 -8.89 14.32
C ARG A 139 6.80 -8.30 15.01
N ILE A 140 6.85 -7.01 15.32
CA ILE A 140 5.77 -6.25 15.95
C ILE A 140 5.40 -5.10 15.02
N GLY A 141 4.12 -4.96 14.74
CA GLY A 141 3.50 -3.83 14.07
C GLY A 141 2.63 -3.07 15.04
N LEU A 142 2.77 -1.75 15.07
CA LEU A 142 1.89 -0.88 15.84
C LEU A 142 0.80 -0.36 14.93
N MET A 143 -0.46 -0.69 15.21
CA MET A 143 -1.60 -0.28 14.39
C MET A 143 -2.54 0.59 15.21
N ASN A 144 -2.85 1.77 14.70
CA ASN A 144 -3.86 2.66 15.25
C ASN A 144 -5.11 2.62 14.38
N VAL A 145 -6.29 2.51 15.01
CA VAL A 145 -7.59 2.50 14.33
C VAL A 145 -8.47 3.59 14.93
N CYS A 146 -8.92 4.52 14.08
CA CYS A 146 -9.76 5.65 14.46
C CYS A 146 -11.23 5.26 14.44
N VAL A 147 -11.64 4.40 15.38
CA VAL A 147 -12.98 3.78 15.44
C VAL A 147 -14.14 4.77 15.47
N ASP A 148 -13.91 5.98 16.02
CA ASP A 148 -14.93 7.03 16.13
C ASP A 148 -15.08 7.88 14.86
N SER A 149 -14.27 7.61 13.81
CA SER A 149 -14.33 8.38 12.57
C SER A 149 -15.67 8.17 11.85
N PRO A 150 -16.40 9.23 11.47
CA PRO A 150 -17.65 9.09 10.73
C PRO A 150 -17.44 8.49 9.33
N ILE A 151 -16.21 8.56 8.80
CA ILE A 151 -15.85 8.10 7.45
C ILE A 151 -16.00 6.59 7.29
N TRP A 152 -15.94 5.81 8.38
CA TRP A 152 -16.20 4.36 8.33
C TRP A 152 -17.55 4.00 7.69
N LYS A 153 -18.54 4.92 7.72
CA LYS A 153 -19.86 4.73 7.09
C LYS A 153 -19.87 4.99 5.59
N GLU A 154 -18.94 5.80 5.10
CA GLU A 154 -18.85 6.23 3.70
C GLU A 154 -17.83 5.40 2.92
N PHE A 155 -16.72 5.05 3.58
CA PHE A 155 -15.68 4.19 3.04
C PHE A 155 -16.14 2.73 3.10
N ARG A 156 -15.90 1.94 2.05
CA ARG A 156 -16.37 0.55 1.90
C ARG A 156 -15.24 -0.46 1.74
N ALA A 157 -14.06 -0.03 1.29
CA ALA A 157 -12.91 -0.91 1.06
C ALA A 157 -12.12 -1.17 2.38
N HIS A 158 -12.83 -1.53 3.46
CA HIS A 158 -12.24 -1.72 4.81
C HIS A 158 -11.16 -2.80 4.82
N VAL A 159 -11.39 -3.91 4.11
CA VAL A 159 -10.42 -5.00 3.98
C VAL A 159 -9.12 -4.50 3.35
N ASP A 160 -9.20 -3.72 2.27
CA ASP A 160 -8.03 -3.17 1.58
C ASP A 160 -7.29 -2.16 2.46
N LEU A 161 -8.01 -1.35 3.26
CA LEU A 161 -7.38 -0.47 4.25
C LEU A 161 -6.54 -1.26 5.24
N PHE A 162 -7.08 -2.33 5.85
CA PHE A 162 -6.28 -3.13 6.76
C PHE A 162 -5.13 -3.83 6.05
N ARG A 163 -5.32 -4.36 4.84
CA ARG A 163 -4.21 -4.94 4.06
C ARG A 163 -3.09 -3.93 3.82
N HIS A 164 -3.44 -2.70 3.43
CA HIS A 164 -2.51 -1.59 3.23
C HIS A 164 -1.69 -1.29 4.49
N GLU A 165 -2.36 -1.11 5.63
CA GLU A 165 -1.67 -0.81 6.89
C GLU A 165 -0.81 -1.98 7.37
N ILE A 166 -1.28 -3.22 7.24
CA ILE A 166 -0.49 -4.40 7.60
C ILE A 166 0.77 -4.50 6.73
N LEU A 167 0.69 -4.20 5.43
CA LEU A 167 1.86 -4.16 4.55
C LEU A 167 2.88 -3.10 5.00
N HIS A 168 2.43 -1.92 5.45
CA HIS A 168 3.31 -0.94 6.09
C HIS A 168 3.97 -1.48 7.36
N ALA A 169 3.19 -2.16 8.22
CA ALA A 169 3.70 -2.77 9.45
C ALA A 169 4.74 -3.86 9.17
N LEU A 170 4.61 -4.60 8.07
CA LEU A 170 5.61 -5.58 7.60
C LEU A 170 6.87 -4.93 7.02
N GLY A 171 6.89 -3.60 6.86
CA GLY A 171 8.06 -2.83 6.42
C GLY A 171 7.94 -2.21 5.03
N PHE A 172 6.81 -2.37 4.33
CA PHE A 172 6.63 -1.76 3.00
C PHE A 172 6.84 -0.25 3.07
N GLY A 173 7.85 0.25 2.35
CA GLY A 173 8.16 1.68 2.23
C GLY A 173 8.66 2.38 3.51
N THR A 174 8.48 1.77 4.69
CA THR A 174 8.87 2.32 6.00
C THR A 174 10.30 1.94 6.42
N PHE A 175 10.93 1.10 5.64
CA PHE A 175 12.27 0.60 5.85
C PHE A 175 13.34 1.55 5.28
N TYR A 176 14.24 2.02 6.13
CA TYR A 176 15.36 2.90 5.79
C TYR A 176 16.66 2.11 5.71
N ALA A 177 17.07 1.80 4.49
CA ALA A 177 18.43 1.39 4.19
C ALA A 177 19.41 2.55 4.40
N GLY A 178 20.64 2.27 4.87
CA GLY A 178 21.75 3.19 4.68
C GLY A 178 21.98 3.48 3.20
N ASP A 179 22.67 4.56 2.84
CA ASP A 179 22.81 4.99 1.44
C ASP A 179 23.39 3.91 0.51
N SER A 180 24.22 3.00 1.04
CA SER A 180 24.79 1.86 0.30
C SER A 180 23.78 0.76 -0.06
N ASP A 181 22.67 0.68 0.66
CA ASP A 181 21.68 -0.41 0.52
C ASP A 181 20.44 0.01 -0.28
N LYS A 182 20.37 1.29 -0.69
CA LYS A 182 19.34 1.83 -1.58
C LYS A 182 19.50 1.23 -2.98
N ARG A 183 18.45 0.58 -3.47
CA ARG A 183 18.38 -0.05 -4.80
C ARG A 183 17.54 0.76 -5.80
N GLY A 184 16.95 1.86 -5.35
CA GLY A 184 16.19 2.81 -6.18
C GLY A 184 17.07 3.82 -6.91
N PRO A 185 16.64 4.34 -8.07
CA PRO A 185 17.35 5.42 -8.74
C PRO A 185 17.27 6.73 -7.94
N PRO A 186 18.22 7.66 -8.14
CA PRO A 186 18.17 8.96 -7.50
C PRO A 186 16.97 9.77 -7.99
N LYS A 187 16.48 10.65 -7.09
CA LYS A 187 15.47 11.65 -7.42
C LYS A 187 15.88 12.48 -8.63
N GLU A 188 14.92 12.86 -9.45
CA GLU A 188 15.19 13.68 -10.64
C GLU A 188 14.16 14.79 -10.82
N LYS A 189 14.52 15.76 -11.67
CA LYS A 189 13.55 16.72 -12.21
C LYS A 189 13.17 16.30 -13.62
N HIS A 190 11.88 16.22 -13.88
CA HIS A 190 11.33 15.92 -15.20
C HIS A 190 10.53 17.12 -15.72
N ALA A 191 10.73 17.46 -17.00
CA ALA A 191 10.05 18.58 -17.64
C ALA A 191 8.73 18.11 -18.27
N TRP A 192 7.62 18.33 -17.57
CA TRP A 192 6.29 17.99 -18.06
C TRP A 192 5.70 19.11 -18.89
N GLN A 193 5.12 18.76 -20.04
CA GLN A 193 4.40 19.74 -20.85
C GLN A 193 2.97 19.91 -20.32
N THR A 194 2.58 21.17 -20.11
CA THR A 194 1.22 21.58 -19.76
C THR A 194 0.35 21.79 -21.00
N GLU A 195 -0.97 21.91 -20.80
CA GLU A 195 -1.93 22.22 -21.87
C GLU A 195 -1.61 23.53 -22.61
N ARG A 196 -1.03 24.51 -21.90
CA ARG A 196 -0.62 25.80 -22.46
C ARG A 196 0.68 25.73 -23.27
N GLY A 197 1.25 24.54 -23.44
CA GLY A 197 2.51 24.31 -24.14
C GLY A 197 3.76 24.66 -23.30
N VAL A 198 3.58 25.17 -22.08
CA VAL A 198 4.67 25.50 -21.14
C VAL A 198 5.22 24.22 -20.53
N LYS A 199 6.55 24.10 -20.45
CA LYS A 199 7.23 23.02 -19.73
C LYS A 199 7.45 23.41 -18.28
N VAL A 200 7.07 22.53 -17.37
CA VAL A 200 7.22 22.74 -15.93
C VAL A 200 8.05 21.61 -15.35
N LEU A 201 9.07 21.96 -14.55
CA LEU A 201 9.89 20.97 -13.87
C LEU A 201 9.14 20.41 -12.67
N ARG A 202 9.13 19.07 -12.55
CA ARG A 202 8.52 18.34 -11.45
C ARG A 202 9.52 17.35 -10.88
N ASN A 203 9.52 17.24 -9.55
CA ASN A 203 10.33 16.24 -8.87
C ASN A 203 9.68 14.87 -9.08
N ARG A 204 10.48 13.90 -9.50
CA ARG A 204 10.14 12.47 -9.47
C ARG A 204 11.02 11.81 -8.43
N THR A 205 10.36 11.25 -7.43
CA THR A 205 11.00 10.47 -6.37
C THR A 205 10.70 9.00 -6.60
N PHE A 206 11.65 8.12 -6.27
CA PHE A 206 11.54 6.69 -6.51
C PHE A 206 11.72 5.91 -5.21
N LEU A 207 11.03 4.77 -5.10
CA LEU A 207 11.17 3.83 -3.99
C LEU A 207 12.57 3.22 -3.94
N ASP A 208 13.05 2.93 -2.74
CA ASP A 208 14.42 2.44 -2.52
C ASP A 208 14.60 0.94 -2.73
N PHE A 209 13.53 0.13 -2.67
CA PHE A 209 13.57 -1.33 -2.82
C PHE A 209 12.62 -1.78 -3.93
N SER A 210 13.02 -1.57 -5.17
CA SER A 210 12.07 -1.70 -6.29
C SER A 210 12.66 -2.28 -7.58
N SER A 211 13.77 -3.03 -7.51
CA SER A 211 14.48 -3.48 -8.71
C SER A 211 13.71 -4.57 -9.47
N SER A 212 13.11 -5.52 -8.75
CA SER A 212 12.23 -6.55 -9.30
C SER A 212 10.85 -5.97 -9.61
N ALA A 213 10.36 -5.08 -8.75
CA ALA A 213 9.13 -4.33 -9.00
C ALA A 213 9.19 -3.51 -10.30
N LEU A 214 10.37 -2.98 -10.66
CA LEU A 214 10.58 -2.28 -11.93
C LEU A 214 10.32 -3.17 -13.15
N LYS A 215 10.66 -4.47 -13.08
CA LYS A 215 10.36 -5.42 -14.15
C LYS A 215 8.86 -5.64 -14.29
N GLU A 216 8.16 -5.81 -13.18
CA GLU A 216 6.70 -5.99 -13.16
C GLU A 216 5.97 -4.73 -13.65
N ALA A 217 6.38 -3.54 -13.20
CA ALA A 217 5.82 -2.27 -13.66
C ALA A 217 6.13 -2.01 -15.15
N SER A 218 7.36 -2.28 -15.61
CA SER A 218 7.74 -2.18 -17.02
C SER A 218 6.86 -3.06 -17.90
N LYS A 219 6.61 -4.30 -17.48
CA LYS A 219 5.71 -5.24 -18.17
C LYS A 219 4.26 -4.74 -18.15
N HIS A 220 3.76 -4.30 -17.00
CA HIS A 220 2.39 -3.80 -16.83
C HIS A 220 2.11 -2.60 -17.73
N PHE A 221 2.96 -1.57 -17.68
CA PHE A 221 2.80 -0.37 -18.50
C PHE A 221 3.19 -0.58 -19.96
N GLY A 222 3.98 -1.61 -20.29
CA GLY A 222 4.60 -1.74 -21.62
C GLY A 222 5.66 -0.66 -21.85
N CYS A 223 6.46 -0.36 -20.83
CA CYS A 223 7.51 0.65 -20.88
C CYS A 223 8.89 0.10 -20.48
N PRO A 224 9.69 -0.42 -21.44
CA PRO A 224 11.03 -0.94 -21.15
C PRO A 224 12.04 0.09 -20.62
N LYS A 225 11.75 1.39 -20.81
CA LYS A 225 12.61 2.51 -20.37
C LYS A 225 12.18 3.09 -19.02
N LEU A 226 11.35 2.38 -18.25
CA LEU A 226 10.93 2.84 -16.93
C LEU A 226 12.17 2.95 -16.05
N LYS A 227 12.36 4.11 -15.39
CA LYS A 227 13.58 4.40 -14.62
C LYS A 227 13.58 3.73 -13.25
N GLY A 228 12.42 3.65 -12.63
CA GLY A 228 12.21 3.14 -11.27
C GLY A 228 10.72 3.12 -10.95
N ILE A 229 10.39 2.71 -9.73
CA ILE A 229 9.02 2.78 -9.21
C ILE A 229 8.81 4.15 -8.57
N GLU A 230 7.93 4.96 -9.15
CA GLU A 230 7.66 6.30 -8.63
C GLU A 230 6.97 6.24 -7.27
N ALA A 231 7.51 6.99 -6.33
CA ALA A 231 6.92 7.24 -5.03
C ALA A 231 5.98 8.45 -5.09
N GLU A 232 5.02 8.51 -4.17
CA GLU A 232 4.16 9.68 -3.99
C GLU A 232 4.98 10.95 -3.67
N ASN A 233 5.93 10.82 -2.73
CA ASN A 233 6.72 11.92 -2.19
C ASN A 233 8.04 11.43 -1.59
N ASP A 234 8.81 12.34 -0.99
CA ASP A 234 10.14 12.08 -0.40
C ASP A 234 10.13 11.14 0.81
N LYS A 235 8.96 10.83 1.38
CA LYS A 235 8.86 9.79 2.42
C LYS A 235 9.01 8.39 1.85
N LYS A 236 8.75 8.19 0.55
CA LYS A 236 8.90 6.91 -0.16
C LYS A 236 8.14 5.73 0.49
N ILE A 237 7.04 6.02 1.19
CA ILE A 237 6.22 4.98 1.82
C ILE A 237 5.15 4.43 0.88
N HIS A 238 4.63 5.24 -0.04
CA HIS A 238 3.58 4.85 -0.99
C HIS A 238 4.05 4.89 -2.45
N LEU A 239 3.37 4.10 -3.28
CA LEU A 239 3.37 4.25 -4.72
C LEU A 239 2.75 5.58 -5.13
N ASN A 240 3.20 6.11 -6.27
CA ASN A 240 2.62 7.31 -6.84
C ASN A 240 1.18 7.08 -7.34
N GLU A 241 0.17 7.64 -6.66
CA GLU A 241 -1.25 7.50 -7.03
C GLU A 241 -1.53 7.84 -8.49
N TYR A 242 -0.88 8.87 -9.05
CA TYR A 242 -1.10 9.25 -10.44
C TYR A 242 -0.61 8.20 -11.45
N VAL A 243 0.45 7.46 -11.12
CA VAL A 243 1.00 6.41 -12.00
C VAL A 243 0.33 5.06 -11.75
N TYR A 244 -0.05 4.77 -10.50
CA TYR A 244 -0.49 3.46 -10.05
C TYR A 244 -1.98 3.36 -9.70
N GLY A 245 -2.71 4.48 -9.64
CA GLY A 245 -4.17 4.49 -9.44
C GLY A 245 -4.62 3.76 -8.17
N ASN A 246 -5.53 2.80 -8.33
CA ASN A 246 -6.04 1.93 -7.27
C ASN A 246 -5.18 0.68 -7.01
N GLU A 247 -3.84 0.80 -7.13
CA GLU A 247 -2.94 -0.19 -6.54
C GLU A 247 -3.03 -0.08 -5.01
N LEU A 248 -2.99 -1.21 -4.31
CA LEU A 248 -3.18 -1.27 -2.86
C LEU A 248 -2.26 -0.34 -2.06
N MET A 249 -1.04 -0.07 -2.52
CA MET A 249 -0.04 0.73 -1.80
C MET A 249 0.08 2.18 -2.30
N THR A 250 -0.94 2.73 -2.96
CA THR A 250 -1.05 4.18 -3.19
C THR A 250 -1.59 4.89 -1.94
N PRO A 251 -1.33 6.20 -1.74
CA PRO A 251 -1.75 6.94 -0.54
C PRO A 251 -3.28 7.12 -0.40
N ARG A 252 -4.04 6.83 -1.45
CA ARG A 252 -5.49 7.02 -1.49
C ARG A 252 -6.13 5.78 -2.06
N LEU A 253 -6.84 5.06 -1.21
CA LEU A 253 -7.58 3.89 -1.59
C LEU A 253 -8.87 4.30 -2.30
N SER A 254 -9.14 3.62 -3.41
CA SER A 254 -10.45 3.62 -4.06
C SER A 254 -11.51 3.09 -3.10
N ASN A 255 -12.72 3.63 -3.19
CA ASN A 255 -13.83 3.24 -2.33
C ASN A 255 -14.49 1.91 -2.74
N THR A 256 -14.00 1.22 -3.76
CA THR A 256 -14.45 -0.15 -4.07
C THR A 256 -13.35 -1.17 -3.85
N LYS A 257 -12.39 -1.25 -4.76
CA LYS A 257 -11.37 -2.29 -4.80
C LYS A 257 -10.03 -1.70 -5.14
N ASN A 258 -9.06 -2.12 -4.34
CA ASN A 258 -7.65 -1.83 -4.51
C ASN A 258 -6.93 -3.14 -4.75
N PHE A 259 -5.93 -3.12 -5.61
CA PHE A 259 -5.33 -4.35 -6.11
C PHE A 259 -3.96 -4.58 -5.50
N PHE A 260 -3.77 -5.70 -4.81
CA PHE A 260 -2.44 -6.15 -4.41
C PHE A 260 -1.74 -6.80 -5.61
N THR A 261 -0.85 -6.05 -6.25
CA THR A 261 -0.23 -6.46 -7.52
C THR A 261 1.14 -7.10 -7.32
N PHE A 262 1.67 -7.67 -8.41
CA PHE A 262 3.05 -8.16 -8.47
C PHE A 262 4.07 -7.02 -8.24
N ILE A 263 3.70 -5.76 -8.47
CA ILE A 263 4.56 -4.60 -8.20
C ILE A 263 4.78 -4.48 -6.69
N SER A 264 3.69 -4.35 -5.91
CA SER A 264 3.78 -4.22 -4.45
C SER A 264 4.30 -5.48 -3.78
N ALA A 265 3.93 -6.66 -4.29
CA ALA A 265 4.50 -7.93 -3.83
C ALA A 265 6.03 -7.96 -3.99
N SER A 266 6.56 -7.51 -5.12
CA SER A 266 8.00 -7.49 -5.37
C SER A 266 8.74 -6.45 -4.53
N ILE A 267 8.10 -5.34 -4.16
CA ILE A 267 8.66 -4.36 -3.21
C ILE A 267 8.77 -5.00 -1.82
N LEU A 268 7.72 -5.66 -1.33
CA LEU A 268 7.73 -6.34 -0.03
C LEU A 268 8.83 -7.42 0.04
N GLU A 269 8.99 -8.21 -1.01
CA GLU A 269 10.03 -9.24 -1.11
C GLU A 269 11.45 -8.67 -1.17
N GLU A 270 11.59 -7.41 -1.58
CA GLU A 270 12.86 -6.68 -1.56
C GLU A 270 13.10 -5.93 -0.25
N THR A 271 12.11 -5.82 0.64
CA THR A 271 12.26 -5.27 1.98
C THR A 271 12.96 -6.29 2.89
N PHE A 272 14.29 -6.32 2.89
CA PHE A 272 15.10 -7.14 3.79
C PHE A 272 16.53 -6.61 3.94
N PHE A 273 17.18 -6.99 5.05
CA PHE A 273 18.64 -6.93 5.22
C PHE A 273 19.26 -8.33 5.23
N GLY A 274 20.51 -8.41 4.80
CA GLY A 274 21.31 -9.63 4.79
C GLY A 274 21.13 -10.45 3.51
N ALA A 275 21.45 -11.74 3.57
CA ALA A 275 21.51 -12.59 2.39
C ALA A 275 20.16 -13.22 1.98
N LYS A 276 19.14 -13.15 2.84
CA LYS A 276 17.86 -13.85 2.64
C LYS A 276 16.68 -12.89 2.73
N GLN A 277 15.73 -13.06 1.81
CA GLN A 277 14.48 -12.31 1.81
C GLN A 277 13.64 -12.66 3.03
N TRP A 278 13.00 -11.66 3.62
CA TRP A 278 12.12 -11.88 4.78
C TRP A 278 10.80 -12.51 4.37
N TYR A 279 10.25 -12.08 3.24
CA TYR A 279 8.94 -12.47 2.76
C TYR A 279 9.04 -13.02 1.34
N MET A 280 8.09 -13.91 1.02
CA MET A 280 7.79 -14.38 -0.33
C MET A 280 6.28 -14.32 -0.53
N VAL A 281 5.83 -13.71 -1.62
CA VAL A 281 4.41 -13.58 -1.92
C VAL A 281 4.01 -14.65 -2.95
N ASN A 282 3.00 -15.45 -2.61
CA ASN A 282 2.42 -16.45 -3.49
C ASN A 282 1.73 -15.77 -4.68
N ARG A 283 2.42 -15.75 -5.82
CA ARG A 283 1.94 -15.13 -7.06
C ARG A 283 0.63 -15.74 -7.56
N THR A 284 0.38 -17.02 -7.28
CA THR A 284 -0.89 -17.68 -7.65
C THR A 284 -2.05 -17.12 -6.82
N ALA A 285 -1.83 -16.89 -5.52
CA ALA A 285 -2.87 -16.37 -4.62
C ALA A 285 -3.35 -14.96 -5.02
N ILE A 286 -2.45 -14.12 -5.54
CA ILE A 286 -2.78 -12.74 -5.97
C ILE A 286 -2.97 -12.60 -7.49
N LEU A 287 -2.99 -13.71 -8.24
CA LEU A 287 -3.08 -13.68 -9.71
C LEU A 287 -4.39 -13.05 -10.20
N ALA A 288 -5.50 -13.29 -9.49
CA ALA A 288 -6.79 -12.71 -9.82
C ALA A 288 -6.76 -11.17 -9.70
N GLU A 289 -6.18 -10.64 -8.62
CA GLU A 289 -6.00 -9.20 -8.44
C GLU A 289 -5.05 -8.61 -9.50
N GLN A 290 -3.91 -9.25 -9.74
CA GLN A 290 -2.95 -8.85 -10.77
C GLN A 290 -3.59 -8.81 -12.18
N THR A 291 -4.47 -9.76 -12.48
CA THR A 291 -5.11 -9.84 -13.81
C THR A 291 -6.19 -8.78 -13.97
N ALA A 292 -6.95 -8.51 -12.91
CA ALA A 292 -8.01 -7.50 -12.88
C ALA A 292 -7.49 -6.06 -12.83
N TYR A 293 -6.29 -5.83 -12.29
CA TYR A 293 -5.66 -4.52 -12.26
C TYR A 293 -5.40 -3.97 -13.67
N TRP A 294 -6.23 -3.02 -14.08
CA TRP A 294 -6.24 -2.47 -15.44
C TRP A 294 -5.51 -1.11 -15.54
N TYR A 295 -5.38 -0.37 -14.44
CA TYR A 295 -4.91 1.02 -14.44
C TYR A 295 -3.53 1.16 -15.10
N GLY A 296 -3.45 1.96 -16.16
CA GLY A 296 -2.20 2.19 -16.91
C GLY A 296 -1.69 1.00 -17.74
N LYS A 297 -2.35 -0.16 -17.72
CA LYS A 297 -1.89 -1.37 -18.42
C LYS A 297 -1.75 -1.13 -19.92
N GLY A 298 -0.55 -1.34 -20.47
CA GLY A 298 -0.24 -1.03 -21.88
C GLY A 298 -0.29 0.47 -22.23
N GLY A 299 -0.21 1.34 -21.24
CA GLY A 299 -0.17 2.80 -21.40
C GLY A 299 1.09 3.33 -22.12
N GLY A 300 2.16 2.54 -22.13
CA GLY A 300 3.46 2.88 -22.69
C GLY A 300 4.22 3.91 -21.85
N CYS A 301 5.43 4.26 -22.29
CA CYS A 301 6.28 5.19 -21.54
C CYS A 301 5.72 6.62 -21.45
N LYS A 302 4.86 7.03 -22.39
CA LYS A 302 4.19 8.34 -22.30
C LYS A 302 3.21 8.41 -21.14
N PHE A 303 2.51 7.33 -20.83
CA PHE A 303 1.67 7.22 -19.64
C PHE A 303 2.52 7.23 -18.37
N ALA A 304 3.50 6.31 -18.30
CA ALA A 304 4.23 6.05 -17.06
C ALA A 304 5.28 7.11 -16.68
N GLN A 305 5.63 8.05 -17.57
CA GLN A 305 6.67 9.05 -17.30
C GLN A 305 6.29 10.49 -17.68
N GLY A 306 5.30 10.66 -18.55
CA GLY A 306 4.87 11.96 -19.05
C GLY A 306 3.72 12.55 -18.25
N SER A 307 3.39 13.81 -18.54
CA SER A 307 2.13 14.39 -18.07
C SER A 307 0.94 13.75 -18.78
N CYS A 308 -0.23 13.80 -18.14
CA CYS A 308 -1.45 13.32 -18.79
C CYS A 308 -1.76 14.10 -20.06
N HIS A 309 -1.44 15.40 -20.11
CA HIS A 309 -1.58 16.19 -21.33
C HIS A 309 -0.74 15.59 -22.48
N GLU A 310 0.52 15.24 -22.23
CA GLU A 310 1.36 14.60 -23.24
C GLU A 310 0.82 13.25 -23.68
N PHE A 311 0.31 12.45 -22.73
CA PHE A 311 -0.31 11.17 -23.02
C PHE A 311 -1.59 11.31 -23.85
N ILE A 312 -2.53 12.16 -23.41
CA ILE A 312 -3.79 12.47 -24.10
C ILE A 312 -3.48 12.90 -25.53
N ARG A 313 -2.62 13.91 -25.70
CA ARG A 313 -2.27 14.45 -27.02
C ARG A 313 -1.62 13.42 -27.92
N HIS A 314 -0.79 12.54 -27.36
CA HIS A 314 -0.17 11.45 -28.11
C HIS A 314 -1.21 10.42 -28.59
N ARG A 315 -2.13 10.02 -27.71
CA ARG A 315 -3.22 9.08 -28.02
C ARG A 315 -4.21 9.67 -29.03
N GLU A 316 -4.62 10.92 -28.87
CA GLU A 316 -5.52 11.62 -29.79
C GLU A 316 -4.94 11.69 -31.21
N LYS A 317 -3.66 12.05 -31.35
CA LYS A 317 -2.97 12.06 -32.65
C LYS A 317 -2.93 10.68 -33.31
N ALA A 318 -2.90 9.62 -32.52
CA ALA A 318 -2.90 8.25 -32.98
C ALA A 318 -4.32 7.65 -33.11
N SER A 319 -5.38 8.44 -32.90
CA SER A 319 -6.77 7.97 -32.83
C SER A 319 -6.97 6.81 -31.83
N GLN A 320 -6.19 6.80 -30.75
CA GLN A 320 -6.24 5.82 -29.68
C GLN A 320 -7.02 6.37 -28.48
N THR A 321 -7.49 5.46 -27.62
CA THR A 321 -8.17 5.85 -26.37
C THR A 321 -7.24 6.67 -25.47
N THR A 322 -7.78 7.73 -24.85
CA THR A 322 -7.07 8.54 -23.85
C THR A 322 -7.32 8.01 -22.43
N PHE A 323 -8.11 6.95 -22.30
CA PHE A 323 -8.37 6.29 -21.04
C PHE A 323 -7.05 5.92 -20.33
N PRO A 324 -6.93 6.19 -19.02
CA PRO A 324 -8.04 6.57 -18.14
C PRO A 324 -8.23 8.07 -17.91
N PHE A 325 -7.52 8.90 -18.68
CA PHE A 325 -7.73 10.34 -18.66
C PHE A 325 -8.76 10.78 -19.70
N CYS A 326 -9.48 11.85 -19.38
CA CYS A 326 -10.42 12.46 -20.30
C CYS A 326 -9.72 13.51 -21.17
N SER A 327 -9.97 13.47 -22.48
CA SER A 327 -9.51 14.51 -23.41
C SER A 327 -10.37 15.78 -23.39
N ARG A 328 -11.62 15.67 -22.92
CA ARG A 328 -12.54 16.80 -22.79
C ARG A 328 -13.26 16.75 -21.45
N VAL A 329 -13.41 17.90 -20.83
CA VAL A 329 -14.31 18.11 -19.69
C VAL A 329 -15.61 18.71 -20.23
N ILE A 330 -16.77 18.21 -19.81
CA ILE A 330 -18.04 18.88 -20.11
C ILE A 330 -18.04 20.22 -19.37
N ASN A 331 -17.92 21.32 -20.11
CA ASN A 331 -17.83 22.70 -19.59
C ASN A 331 -19.07 23.18 -18.80
N ASN A 332 -20.09 22.36 -18.59
CA ASN A 332 -21.34 22.78 -17.96
C ASN A 332 -21.22 22.98 -16.42
N CYS A 333 -20.12 22.56 -15.79
CA CYS A 333 -19.84 22.81 -14.37
C CYS A 333 -18.74 23.89 -14.14
N ILE A 334 -18.25 24.59 -15.18
CA ILE A 334 -17.33 25.74 -15.05
C ILE A 334 -18.12 27.05 -15.17
N ASN A 335 -18.36 27.75 -14.06
CA ASN A 335 -18.81 29.13 -14.11
C ASN A 335 -17.64 30.03 -14.53
N ARG A 336 -17.78 30.75 -15.66
CA ARG A 336 -16.88 31.87 -15.97
C ARG A 336 -17.33 33.19 -15.33
N ASP A 337 -18.57 33.29 -14.84
CA ASP A 337 -19.11 34.52 -14.28
C ASP A 337 -19.87 34.22 -12.98
N GLY A 338 -19.66 35.04 -11.94
CA GLY A 338 -20.04 34.79 -10.55
C GLY A 338 -21.54 34.69 -10.24
N TYR A 339 -22.18 33.57 -10.60
CA TYR A 339 -23.53 33.21 -10.15
C TYR A 339 -23.53 31.82 -9.51
N GLU A 340 -23.44 31.79 -8.18
CA GLU A 340 -22.99 30.63 -7.39
C GLU A 340 -24.02 29.51 -7.19
N GLU A 341 -25.33 29.74 -7.37
CA GLU A 341 -26.29 28.88 -6.66
C GLU A 341 -27.05 27.84 -7.52
N ARG A 342 -27.34 28.10 -8.80
CA ARG A 342 -28.26 27.25 -9.59
C ARG A 342 -27.62 26.05 -10.30
N LEU A 343 -26.32 26.06 -10.57
CA LEU A 343 -25.62 24.96 -11.29
C LEU A 343 -25.09 23.85 -10.35
N SER A 344 -24.98 24.13 -9.04
CA SER A 344 -24.45 23.19 -8.04
C SER A 344 -25.37 21.98 -7.78
N THR A 345 -26.66 22.10 -8.08
CA THR A 345 -27.67 21.06 -7.82
C THR A 345 -27.72 20.00 -8.93
N TYR A 346 -27.44 20.38 -10.18
CA TYR A 346 -27.38 19.44 -11.32
C TYR A 346 -26.13 18.55 -11.26
N CYS A 347 -24.95 19.12 -10.98
CA CYS A 347 -23.72 18.34 -10.85
C CYS A 347 -23.77 17.43 -9.59
N ARG A 348 -24.38 17.89 -8.47
CA ARG A 348 -24.63 17.04 -7.28
C ARG A 348 -25.63 15.90 -7.51
N LYS A 349 -26.71 16.12 -8.27
CA LYS A 349 -27.72 15.08 -8.55
C LYS A 349 -27.22 13.96 -9.47
N ASN A 350 -26.19 14.23 -10.29
CA ASN A 350 -25.71 13.30 -11.31
C ASN A 350 -24.34 12.69 -10.98
N HIS A 351 -23.85 12.82 -9.74
CA HIS A 351 -22.51 12.33 -9.33
C HIS A 351 -21.35 12.85 -10.19
N ILE A 352 -21.52 14.01 -10.83
CA ILE A 352 -20.47 14.68 -11.59
C ILE A 352 -19.50 15.29 -10.58
N ASN A 353 -18.51 14.51 -10.18
CA ASN A 353 -17.47 14.97 -9.28
C ASN A 353 -16.66 16.06 -9.96
N LYS A 354 -16.47 17.16 -9.22
CA LYS A 354 -15.87 18.41 -9.65
C LYS A 354 -14.38 18.22 -9.99
N ALA A 355 -14.06 17.64 -11.16
CA ALA A 355 -12.70 17.51 -11.66
C ALA A 355 -12.37 18.61 -12.69
N ILE A 356 -12.67 19.87 -12.35
CA ILE A 356 -11.99 21.01 -12.95
C ILE A 356 -10.96 21.48 -11.94
N ALA A 357 -9.81 20.80 -11.92
CA ALA A 357 -8.62 21.40 -11.34
C ALA A 357 -7.91 22.14 -12.48
N THR A 358 -8.13 23.45 -12.53
CA THR A 358 -7.22 24.37 -13.20
C THR A 358 -5.77 23.96 -12.90
N ALA A 359 -5.01 23.68 -13.95
CA ALA A 359 -3.57 23.50 -13.84
C ALA A 359 -2.94 24.79 -13.29
N VAL A 360 -2.76 24.88 -11.97
CA VAL A 360 -1.70 25.55 -11.18
C VAL A 360 -2.09 25.48 -9.68
N SER A 361 -1.29 24.83 -8.83
CA SER A 361 -0.69 25.48 -7.65
C SER A 361 0.37 24.59 -6.98
N ASP A 362 1.52 25.22 -6.74
CA ASP A 362 2.53 25.07 -5.69
C ASP A 362 2.89 23.69 -5.13
N ASP A 363 4.16 23.33 -5.43
CA ASP A 363 5.16 22.61 -4.62
C ASP A 363 4.86 21.28 -3.93
N SER A 364 3.63 20.77 -3.97
CA SER A 364 3.34 19.43 -3.46
C SER A 364 2.14 18.80 -4.18
N ALA A 365 2.38 17.64 -4.77
CA ALA A 365 1.39 16.66 -5.22
C ALA A 365 0.45 17.03 -6.39
N TYR A 366 0.69 16.36 -7.52
CA TYR A 366 -0.29 15.61 -8.30
C TYR A 366 -1.78 15.99 -8.12
N ARG A 367 -2.36 16.71 -9.10
CA ARG A 367 -3.77 16.60 -9.57
C ARG A 367 -4.01 17.67 -10.64
N SER A 368 -3.79 17.33 -11.91
CA SER A 368 -4.11 18.24 -13.03
C SER A 368 -4.51 17.47 -14.29
N CYS A 369 -5.26 16.38 -14.09
CA CYS A 369 -5.72 15.53 -15.18
C CYS A 369 -7.17 15.16 -14.89
N PRO A 370 -8.13 15.52 -15.76
CA PRO A 370 -9.50 15.08 -15.57
C PRO A 370 -9.51 13.56 -15.67
N PHE A 371 -9.87 12.95 -14.56
CA PHE A 371 -9.95 11.52 -14.35
C PHE A 371 -11.27 11.30 -13.61
N ASP A 372 -12.05 10.34 -14.06
CA ASP A 372 -13.30 9.99 -13.41
C ASP A 372 -13.01 8.89 -12.38
N GLU A 373 -13.08 9.27 -11.10
CA GLU A 373 -12.84 8.38 -9.96
C GLU A 373 -13.82 7.20 -9.94
N ASP A 374 -15.00 7.31 -10.57
CA ASP A 374 -15.94 6.21 -10.69
C ASP A 374 -15.37 5.05 -11.55
N PHE A 375 -14.41 5.31 -12.43
CA PHE A 375 -13.75 4.22 -13.16
C PHE A 375 -12.80 3.39 -12.29
N LEU A 376 -12.19 3.97 -11.25
CA LEU A 376 -11.45 3.17 -10.25
C LEU A 376 -12.38 2.31 -9.42
N ASN A 377 -13.68 2.63 -9.43
CA ASN A 377 -14.68 1.85 -8.73
C ASN A 377 -15.05 0.55 -9.49
N ASP A 378 -14.76 0.48 -10.80
CA ASP A 378 -15.06 -0.67 -11.65
C ASP A 378 -13.91 -1.71 -11.69
N SER A 379 -14.29 -2.98 -11.54
CA SER A 379 -13.36 -4.13 -11.56
C SER A 379 -12.99 -4.60 -12.97
N LEU A 380 -13.57 -3.99 -14.00
CA LEU A 380 -13.27 -4.25 -15.40
C LEU A 380 -12.99 -2.91 -16.11
N PRO A 381 -12.09 -2.88 -17.10
CA PRO A 381 -11.90 -1.67 -17.89
C PRO A 381 -13.26 -1.32 -18.54
N PRO A 382 -13.77 -0.09 -18.35
CA PRO A 382 -15.02 0.31 -18.98
C PRO A 382 -14.89 0.10 -20.49
N LYS A 383 -15.94 -0.48 -21.11
CA LYS A 383 -16.04 -0.64 -22.57
C LYS A 383 -16.25 0.72 -23.24
N PHE A 384 -15.37 1.69 -23.05
CA PHE A 384 -15.57 3.05 -23.56
C PHE A 384 -14.32 3.69 -24.16
N LYS A 385 -14.55 4.31 -25.32
CA LYS A 385 -13.69 5.28 -26.01
C LYS A 385 -13.68 6.58 -25.20
N ALA A 386 -13.16 6.57 -23.96
CA ALA A 386 -13.25 7.70 -23.05
C ALA A 386 -12.70 8.97 -23.72
N THR A 387 -13.60 9.84 -24.15
CA THR A 387 -13.31 11.12 -24.80
C THR A 387 -13.81 12.28 -23.92
N VAL A 388 -14.64 11.98 -22.92
CA VAL A 388 -15.36 12.96 -22.10
C VAL A 388 -15.49 12.44 -20.67
N CYS A 389 -15.07 13.25 -19.68
CA CYS A 389 -15.41 13.05 -18.26
C CYS A 389 -16.80 13.62 -18.01
N THR A 390 -17.67 12.87 -17.33
CA THR A 390 -19.02 13.31 -16.96
C THR A 390 -19.01 14.19 -15.74
#